data_AF-A0A0E3STI5-F1
#
_entry.id   AF-A0A0E3STI5-F1
#
_cell.length_a   1.000
_cell.length_b   1.000
_cell.length_c   1.000
_cell.angle_alpha   90.00
_cell.angle_beta   90.00
_cell.angle_gamma   90.00
#
_symmetry.space_group_name_H-M   'P 1'
#
loop_
_entity.id
_entity.type
_entity.pdbx_description
1 polymer ?
#
loop_
_entity_poly.entity_id
_entity_poly.type
_entity_poly.pdbx_seq_one_letter_code
_entity_poly.pdbx_strand_id
1 'polypeptide(L)'
;MTLDDASLQKFGFIERPAKGLINIDPLQTGGILTEDARRALVEWGDGYSICDNCGGVLDLIKKPPVQEFVHNALPEFLGVDEARITHGARESKFAVMHAVG
;
A
#
# COMPACT_ATOMS: atom_id res chain seq x y z
N MET A 1 18.20 20.75 -21.30
CA MET A 1 18.13 19.45 -21.99
C MET A 1 16.65 19.17 -22.16
N THR A 2 16.13 19.25 -23.38
CA THR A 2 14.71 18.97 -23.64
C THR A 2 14.56 17.45 -23.73
N LEU A 3 13.75 16.87 -22.84
CA LEU A 3 13.36 15.47 -22.95
C LEU A 3 12.45 15.33 -24.17
N ASP A 4 12.72 14.35 -25.04
CA ASP A 4 11.87 13.99 -26.17
C ASP A 4 11.19 12.63 -25.93
N ASP A 5 10.09 12.34 -26.63
CA ASP A 5 9.29 11.13 -26.41
C ASP A 5 10.10 9.84 -26.61
N ALA A 6 11.04 9.85 -27.56
CA ALA A 6 11.92 8.70 -27.81
C ALA A 6 12.84 8.44 -26.61
N SER A 7 13.38 9.50 -26.00
CA SER A 7 14.21 9.43 -24.81
C SER A 7 13.44 8.97 -23.56
N LEU A 8 12.12 9.17 -23.53
CA LEU A 8 11.23 8.81 -22.43
C LEU A 8 10.70 7.37 -22.53
N GLN A 9 10.68 6.77 -23.73
CA GLN A 9 10.10 5.44 -23.96
C GLN A 9 10.69 4.35 -23.04
N LYS A 10 11.97 4.47 -22.66
CA LYS A 10 12.66 3.55 -21.74
C LYS A 10 12.07 3.53 -20.31
N PHE A 11 11.26 4.53 -19.94
CA PHE A 11 10.57 4.62 -18.65
C PHE A 11 9.10 4.19 -18.72
N GLY A 12 8.64 3.73 -19.88
CA GLY A 12 7.29 3.20 -20.05
C GLY A 12 7.11 1.84 -19.37
N PHE A 13 6.22 1.01 -19.91
CA PHE A 13 5.99 -0.32 -19.35
C PHE A 13 7.24 -1.20 -19.48
N ILE A 14 7.68 -1.75 -18.34
CA ILE A 14 8.79 -2.70 -18.26
C ILE A 14 8.22 -4.02 -17.76
N GLU A 15 8.28 -5.05 -18.60
CA GLU A 15 7.84 -6.38 -18.18
C GLU A 15 8.79 -6.94 -17.10
N ARG A 16 8.20 -7.54 -16.06
CA ARG A 16 8.97 -8.18 -14.99
C ARG A 16 9.66 -9.44 -15.53
N PRO A 17 11.01 -9.51 -15.58
CA PRO A 17 11.70 -10.65 -16.19
C PRO A 17 11.45 -11.98 -15.47
N ALA A 18 11.19 -11.93 -14.16
CA ALA A 18 10.92 -13.11 -13.34
C ALA A 18 9.44 -13.57 -13.35
N LYS A 19 8.57 -12.93 -14.16
CA LYS A 19 7.15 -13.30 -14.23
C LYS A 19 7.01 -14.75 -14.71
N GLY A 20 6.24 -15.56 -13.98
CA GLY A 20 6.00 -16.96 -14.30
C GLY A 20 7.06 -17.94 -13.79
N LEU A 21 8.13 -17.47 -13.15
CA LEU A 21 9.12 -18.34 -12.50
C LEU A 21 8.74 -18.63 -11.05
N ILE A 22 9.26 -19.74 -10.51
CA ILE A 22 9.18 -20.04 -9.07
C ILE A 22 10.06 -19.03 -8.32
N ASN A 23 9.46 -18.32 -7.37
CA ASN A 23 10.14 -17.31 -6.58
C ASN A 23 10.38 -17.82 -5.15
N ILE A 24 11.65 -17.90 -4.74
CA ILE A 24 12.07 -18.32 -3.40
C ILE A 24 12.69 -17.17 -2.59
N ASP A 25 12.66 -15.94 -3.09
CA ASP A 25 13.16 -14.77 -2.36
C ASP A 25 12.30 -14.55 -1.10
N PRO A 26 12.87 -14.68 0.11
CA PRO A 26 12.13 -14.57 1.36
C PRO A 26 11.45 -13.21 1.56
N LEU A 27 11.92 -12.15 0.89
CA LEU A 27 11.31 -10.83 0.96
C LEU A 27 10.04 -10.71 0.10
N GLN A 28 9.88 -11.58 -0.90
CA GLN A 28 8.82 -11.45 -1.91
C GLN A 28 7.70 -12.47 -1.73
N THR A 29 8.00 -13.65 -1.18
CA THR A 29 7.04 -14.75 -1.07
C THR A 29 5.81 -14.39 -0.22
N GLY A 30 5.99 -13.66 0.88
CA GLY A 30 4.88 -13.17 1.72
C GLY A 30 4.12 -11.97 1.14
N GLY A 31 4.64 -11.33 0.08
CA GLY A 31 4.07 -10.12 -0.53
C GLY A 31 3.28 -10.37 -1.82
N ILE A 32 2.99 -11.64 -2.16
CA ILE A 32 2.24 -11.98 -3.37
C ILE A 32 0.79 -11.52 -3.20
N LEU A 33 0.32 -10.65 -4.11
CA LEU A 33 -1.07 -10.18 -4.11
C LEU A 33 -2.05 -11.35 -4.26
N THR A 34 -3.11 -11.32 -3.44
CA THR A 34 -4.30 -12.16 -3.61
C THR A 34 -5.08 -11.73 -4.85
N GLU A 35 -5.97 -12.59 -5.34
CA GLU A 35 -6.81 -12.27 -6.51
C GLU A 35 -7.70 -11.05 -6.27
N ASP A 36 -8.28 -10.91 -5.07
CA ASP A 36 -9.07 -9.72 -4.73
C ASP A 36 -8.23 -8.45 -4.63
N ALA A 37 -6.99 -8.54 -4.13
CA ALA A 37 -6.08 -7.39 -4.11
C ALA A 37 -5.67 -6.96 -5.53
N ARG A 38 -5.49 -7.90 -6.47
CA ARG A 38 -5.26 -7.57 -7.89
C ARG A 38 -6.45 -6.84 -8.50
N ARG A 39 -7.67 -7.30 -8.23
CA ARG A 39 -8.91 -6.65 -8.69
C ARG A 39 -9.05 -5.25 -8.10
N ALA A 40 -8.81 -5.11 -6.79
CA ALA A 40 -8.85 -3.82 -6.11
C ALA A 40 -7.81 -2.85 -6.67
N LEU A 41 -6.61 -3.31 -7.01
CA LEU A 41 -5.57 -2.47 -7.61
C LEU A 41 -5.94 -1.96 -9.00
N VAL A 42 -6.65 -2.75 -9.81
CA VAL A 42 -7.13 -2.30 -11.13
C VAL A 42 -8.25 -1.26 -10.99
N GLU A 43 -9.13 -1.43 -10.00
CA GLU A 43 -10.27 -0.53 -9.77
C GLU A 43 -9.86 0.78 -9.08
N TRP A 44 -8.97 0.70 -8.09
CA TRP A 44 -8.60 1.80 -7.18
C TRP A 44 -7.13 2.21 -7.33
N GLY A 45 -6.47 1.89 -8.44
CA GLY A 45 -5.03 2.11 -8.63
C GLY A 45 -4.64 3.56 -8.96
N ASP A 46 -5.60 4.38 -9.34
CA ASP A 46 -5.37 5.78 -9.70
C ASP A 46 -5.11 6.66 -8.47
N GLY A 47 -4.45 7.79 -8.71
CA GLY A 47 -4.03 8.71 -7.64
C GLY A 47 -5.20 9.18 -6.77
N TYR A 48 -4.93 9.39 -5.47
CA TYR A 48 -5.97 9.71 -4.47
C TYR A 48 -7.13 8.71 -4.45
N SER A 49 -6.81 7.43 -4.67
CA SER A 49 -7.73 6.31 -4.93
C SER A 49 -9.06 6.31 -4.19
N ILE A 50 -9.09 6.57 -2.89
CA ILE A 50 -10.32 6.55 -2.08
C ILE A 50 -10.76 7.93 -1.58
N CYS A 51 -10.15 9.02 -2.09
CA CYS A 51 -10.37 10.37 -1.59
C CYS A 51 -11.76 10.93 -1.86
N ASP A 52 -12.51 10.37 -2.80
CA ASP A 52 -13.93 10.68 -2.99
C ASP A 52 -14.75 10.48 -1.71
N ASN A 53 -14.25 9.64 -0.80
CA ASN A 53 -14.88 9.31 0.48
C ASN A 53 -14.13 9.88 1.69
N CYS A 54 -13.08 10.67 1.48
CA CYS A 54 -12.19 11.15 2.53
C CYS A 54 -12.58 12.55 3.02
N GLY A 55 -12.81 12.69 4.32
CA GLY A 55 -12.99 13.99 4.99
C GLY A 55 -11.68 14.69 5.41
N GLY A 56 -10.53 14.26 4.84
CA GLY A 56 -9.19 14.72 5.20
C GLY A 56 -8.41 13.80 6.14
N VAL A 57 -9.02 12.72 6.64
CA VAL A 57 -8.38 11.72 7.49
C VAL A 57 -8.69 10.31 6.97
N LEU A 58 -7.66 9.56 6.60
CA LEU A 58 -7.79 8.31 5.84
C LEU A 58 -8.36 7.15 6.67
N ASP A 59 -7.95 7.01 7.93
CA ASP A 59 -8.43 5.92 8.80
C ASP A 59 -9.87 6.13 9.29
N LEU A 60 -10.49 7.29 9.02
CA LEU A 60 -11.90 7.55 9.33
C LEU A 60 -12.85 7.30 8.15
N ILE A 61 -12.34 6.80 7.02
CA ILE A 61 -13.16 6.47 5.84
C ILE A 61 -14.03 5.24 6.16
N LYS A 62 -15.36 5.41 6.06
CA LYS A 62 -16.35 4.34 6.34
C LYS A 62 -16.73 3.50 5.12
N LYS A 63 -16.58 4.07 3.92
CA LYS A 63 -16.85 3.37 2.66
C LYS A 63 -15.75 3.73 1.66
N PRO A 64 -14.83 2.82 1.31
CA PRO A 64 -14.68 1.44 1.81
C PRO A 64 -14.44 1.38 3.34
N PRO A 65 -14.62 0.22 4.01
CA PRO A 65 -14.61 0.10 5.48
C PRO A 65 -13.20 0.19 6.10
N VAL A 66 -12.47 1.26 5.79
CA VAL A 66 -11.11 1.52 6.32
C VAL A 66 -11.15 1.73 7.83
N GLN A 67 -12.13 2.49 8.32
CA GLN A 67 -12.28 2.76 9.75
C GLN A 67 -12.49 1.48 10.56
N GLU A 68 -13.36 0.59 10.10
CA GLU A 68 -13.59 -0.69 10.76
C GLU A 68 -12.35 -1.58 10.71
N PHE A 69 -11.64 -1.58 9.57
CA PHE A 69 -10.39 -2.32 9.45
C PHE A 69 -9.32 -1.81 10.42
N VAL A 70 -9.07 -0.49 10.47
CA VAL A 70 -7.98 0.11 11.26
C VAL A 70 -8.27 0.11 12.76
N HIS A 71 -9.52 0.39 13.16
CA HIS A 71 -9.86 0.58 14.57
C HIS A 71 -10.47 -0.66 15.24
N ASN A 72 -10.91 -1.67 14.48
CA ASN A 72 -11.48 -2.90 15.05
C ASN A 72 -10.71 -4.15 14.63
N ALA A 73 -10.69 -4.47 13.33
CA ALA A 73 -10.17 -5.76 12.85
C ALA A 73 -8.64 -5.89 13.03
N LEU A 74 -7.88 -4.83 12.75
CA LEU A 74 -6.42 -4.85 12.83
C LEU A 74 -5.88 -4.93 14.28
N PRO A 75 -6.39 -4.13 15.25
CA PRO A 75 -6.01 -4.28 16.66
C PRO A 75 -6.33 -5.68 17.21
N GLU A 76 -7.52 -6.22 16.91
CA GLU A 76 -7.92 -7.58 17.31
C GLU A 76 -6.96 -8.63 16.73
N PHE A 77 -6.63 -8.53 15.44
CA PHE A 77 -5.70 -9.44 14.79
C PHE A 77 -4.29 -9.40 15.40
N LEU A 78 -3.82 -8.22 15.81
CA LEU A 78 -2.49 -8.02 16.37
C LEU A 78 -2.43 -8.26 17.89
N GLY A 79 -3.57 -8.33 18.58
CA GLY A 79 -3.64 -8.43 20.04
C GLY A 79 -3.14 -7.18 20.76
N VAL A 80 -3.47 -6.00 20.24
CA VAL A 80 -3.06 -4.68 20.80
C VAL A 80 -4.27 -3.77 21.00
N ASP A 81 -4.12 -2.73 21.82
CA ASP A 81 -5.20 -1.79 22.13
C ASP A 81 -5.58 -0.90 20.92
N GLU A 82 -4.57 -0.40 20.19
CA GLU A 82 -4.74 0.54 19.08
C GLU A 82 -3.77 0.21 17.94
N ALA A 83 -4.22 0.40 16.70
CA ALA A 83 -3.40 0.22 15.50
C ALA A 83 -3.52 1.44 14.56
N ARG A 84 -2.46 1.72 13.80
CA ARG A 84 -2.45 2.72 12.73
C ARG A 84 -1.69 2.17 11.51
N ILE A 85 -2.09 2.61 10.33
CA ILE A 85 -1.42 2.26 9.07
C ILE A 85 -0.31 3.29 8.79
N THR A 86 0.84 2.83 8.30
CA THR A 86 1.97 3.66 7.89
C THR A 86 2.52 3.20 6.54
N HIS A 87 3.49 3.93 5.97
CA HIS A 87 4.18 3.56 4.73
C HIS A 87 5.23 2.44 4.91
N GLY A 88 4.95 1.49 5.79
CA GLY A 88 5.81 0.36 6.12
C GLY A 88 6.50 0.47 7.48
N ALA A 89 7.12 -0.64 7.90
CA ALA A 89 7.64 -0.83 9.25
C ALA A 89 8.75 0.17 9.65
N ARG A 90 9.51 0.69 8.67
CA ARG A 90 10.57 1.68 8.94
C ARG A 90 9.99 3.01 9.40
N GLU A 91 8.91 3.46 8.75
CA GLU A 91 8.21 4.68 9.15
C GLU A 91 7.49 4.51 10.48
N SER A 92 6.98 3.31 10.79
CA SER A 92 6.39 3.03 12.12
C SER A 92 7.42 3.22 13.24
N LYS A 93 8.65 2.71 13.04
CA LYS A 93 9.74 2.89 14.02
C LYS A 93 10.08 4.37 14.18
N PHE A 94 10.23 5.09 13.06
CA PHE A 94 10.53 6.52 13.10
C PHE A 94 9.43 7.30 13.81
N ALA A 95 8.16 7.05 13.51
CA ALA A 95 7.03 7.73 14.14
C ALA A 95 7.06 7.61 15.66
N VAL A 96 7.31 6.40 16.19
CA VAL A 96 7.42 6.17 17.64
C VAL A 96 8.65 6.86 18.22
N MET A 97 9.83 6.66 17.61
CA MET A 97 11.08 7.26 18.08
C MET A 97 11.01 8.80 18.11
N HIS A 98 10.40 9.40 17.09
CA HIS A 98 10.29 10.85 16.97
C HIS A 98 9.23 11.45 17.90
N ALA A 99 8.12 10.75 18.15
CA ALA A 99 7.05 11.26 18.99
C ALA A 99 7.33 11.14 20.50
N VAL A 100 8.15 10.16 20.89
CA VAL A 100 8.41 9.81 22.31
C VAL A 100 9.84 10.14 22.76
N GLY A 101 10.80 10.20 21.84
CA GLY A 101 12.20 10.51 22.12
C GLY A 101 12.47 12.00 22.24
#